data_AF-A0A9D9HU51-F1
#
_entry.id   AF-A0A9D9HU51-F1
#
_cell.length_a   1.000
_cell.length_b   1.000
_cell.length_c   1.000
_cell.angle_alpha   90.00
_cell.angle_beta   90.00
_cell.angle_gamma   90.00
#
_symmetry.space_group_name_H-M   'P 1'
#
loop_
_entity.id
_entity.type
_entity.pdbx_description
1 polymer ?
#
loop_
_entity_poly.entity_id
_entity_poly.type
_entity_poly.pdbx_seq_one_letter_code
_entity_poly.pdbx_strand_id
1 'polypeptide(L)'
;MKYNYSKILLACVLLLATGCKIKKAVIEPAQPQPKIVQQADTTQIPAFPAEVLYVLAREYESIHDSTKAKFDMPQSEVIRHDSMPLEQYMEQRLIQLYPEKAYKGLLRKTNTIAQKAIPPKRKKQIVLPELEMPTSTGTQQEDRFHTFVSDSDEVAFMNMTAPEEKLYRELNSLADDSSFVTLEQMKNITIRDSAWNLDKRLVSDTLPFFLQERWTVSLLLSGIGTHVFYRIMQSKARAEYVSEYYYPGQTSDGMRGDAFKHLFVNTMLKRYTTEALAWLVMDIYWENIRTNAPCDMVMDLHNNHVGRSTQYRTFRGDFWKDRYNWLGWSDNILQFVEDTTNNATYHQWNKQLPLFFIRQEEEQADKSLYLYWNKSKIKQQP
;
A
#
# COMPACT_ATOMS: atom_id res chain seq x y z
N MET A 1 -0.86 49.51 89.18
CA MET A 1 -1.11 48.56 88.09
C MET A 1 -0.49 49.08 86.81
N LYS A 2 0.71 48.61 86.45
CA LYS A 2 1.37 48.90 85.17
C LYS A 2 1.50 47.55 84.45
N TYR A 3 0.61 47.30 83.49
CA TYR A 3 0.62 46.06 82.72
C TYR A 3 1.80 46.09 81.74
N ASN A 4 2.67 45.10 81.84
CA ASN A 4 3.89 44.94 81.05
C ASN A 4 3.56 44.55 79.59
N TYR A 5 3.40 45.53 78.72
CA TYR A 5 3.31 45.36 77.25
C TYR A 5 4.64 44.88 76.60
N SER A 6 5.71 44.68 77.38
CA SER A 6 7.02 44.23 76.90
C SER A 6 7.12 42.73 76.61
N LYS A 7 6.18 41.89 77.08
CA LYS A 7 6.24 40.42 76.87
C LYS A 7 5.45 39.93 75.65
N ILE A 8 4.58 40.74 75.06
CA ILE A 8 3.82 40.36 73.85
C ILE A 8 4.59 40.75 72.58
N LEU A 9 5.35 41.84 72.58
CA LEU A 9 6.16 42.23 71.41
C LEU A 9 7.37 41.30 71.17
N LEU A 10 7.90 40.66 72.22
CA LEU A 10 9.02 39.70 72.09
C LEU A 10 8.58 38.34 71.52
N ALA A 11 7.29 37.97 71.65
CA ALA A 11 6.76 36.73 71.10
C ALA A 11 6.45 36.84 69.59
N CYS A 12 6.13 38.03 69.07
CA CYS A 12 5.88 38.22 67.64
C CYS A 12 7.16 38.36 66.79
N VAL A 13 8.29 38.81 67.37
CA VAL A 13 9.57 38.89 66.63
C VAL A 13 10.28 37.52 66.55
N LEU A 14 10.09 36.64 67.55
CA LEU A 14 10.68 35.29 67.52
C LEU A 14 9.95 34.30 66.58
N LEU A 15 8.72 34.61 66.14
CA LEU A 15 7.99 33.81 65.14
C LEU A 15 8.26 34.22 63.68
N LEU A 16 9.04 35.29 63.44
CA LEU A 16 9.47 35.69 62.09
C LEU A 16 10.94 35.33 61.77
N ALA A 17 11.67 34.70 62.72
CA ALA A 17 13.09 34.38 62.56
C ALA A 17 13.42 32.88 62.48
N THR A 18 12.43 31.98 62.40
CA THR A 18 12.65 30.60 61.94
C THR A 18 12.28 30.49 60.48
N GLY A 19 13.07 31.16 59.63
CA GLY A 19 13.14 30.81 58.22
C GLY A 19 13.54 29.35 58.12
N CYS A 20 12.59 28.49 57.79
CA CYS A 20 12.88 27.16 57.29
C CYS A 20 13.83 27.34 56.09
N LYS A 21 15.09 26.94 56.27
CA LYS A 21 15.93 26.52 55.16
C LYS A 21 15.25 25.31 54.52
N ILE A 22 14.23 25.55 53.69
CA ILE A 22 13.97 24.65 52.59
C ILE A 22 15.18 24.84 51.71
N LYS A 23 16.17 23.94 51.86
CA LYS A 23 17.02 23.63 50.73
C LYS A 23 16.03 23.28 49.63
N LYS A 24 15.81 24.20 48.67
CA LYS A 24 15.41 23.75 47.35
C LYS A 24 16.49 22.75 47.02
N ALA A 25 16.18 21.46 47.15
CA ALA A 25 16.71 20.53 46.19
C ALA A 25 16.40 21.23 44.87
N VAL A 26 17.45 21.69 44.20
CA VAL A 26 17.38 21.80 42.76
C VAL A 26 17.00 20.37 42.38
N ILE A 27 15.69 20.14 42.23
CA ILE A 27 15.21 19.08 41.40
C ILE A 27 15.74 19.55 40.05
N GLU A 28 16.96 19.13 39.77
CA GLU A 28 17.49 19.08 38.43
C GLU A 28 16.31 18.49 37.65
N PRO A 29 15.68 19.26 36.73
CA PRO A 29 14.53 18.75 35.99
C PRO A 29 14.99 17.40 35.49
N ALA A 30 14.31 16.33 35.95
CA ALA A 30 14.76 14.97 35.76
C ALA A 30 15.27 14.91 34.33
N GLN A 31 16.60 14.71 34.16
CA GLN A 31 17.19 14.72 32.83
C GLN A 31 16.26 13.86 31.99
N PRO A 32 15.66 14.41 30.91
CA PRO A 32 14.67 13.68 30.16
C PRO A 32 15.31 12.34 29.90
N GLN A 33 14.75 11.27 30.51
CA GLN A 33 15.35 9.95 30.41
C GLN A 33 15.63 9.78 28.92
N PRO A 34 16.88 9.51 28.52
CA PRO A 34 17.22 9.46 27.11
C PRO A 34 16.19 8.54 26.50
N LYS A 35 15.32 9.12 25.67
CA LYS A 35 14.19 8.41 25.09
C LYS A 35 14.84 7.19 24.47
N ILE A 36 14.61 5.99 25.04
CA ILE A 36 15.28 4.79 24.56
C ILE A 36 14.78 4.67 23.13
N VAL A 37 15.60 5.09 22.17
CA VAL A 37 15.30 4.95 20.76
C VAL A 37 15.38 3.46 20.56
N GLN A 38 14.22 2.82 20.58
CA GLN A 38 14.09 1.40 20.34
C GLN A 38 14.79 1.14 19.02
N GLN A 39 15.92 0.43 19.07
CA GLN A 39 16.69 0.15 17.86
C GLN A 39 15.86 -0.77 16.96
N ALA A 40 15.86 -0.45 15.66
CA ALA A 40 15.17 -1.27 14.67
C ALA A 40 15.67 -2.72 14.69
N ASP A 41 14.74 -3.67 14.65
CA ASP A 41 15.06 -5.09 14.47
C ASP A 41 15.57 -5.34 13.04
N THR A 42 16.87 -5.53 12.90
CA THR A 42 17.52 -5.76 11.59
C THR A 42 17.36 -7.19 11.10
N THR A 43 16.85 -8.11 11.92
CA THR A 43 16.63 -9.51 11.54
C THR A 43 15.42 -9.65 10.62
N GLN A 44 14.40 -8.82 10.84
CA GLN A 44 13.16 -8.81 10.05
C GLN A 44 13.15 -7.65 9.04
N ILE A 45 12.25 -7.72 8.07
CA ILE A 45 11.95 -6.58 7.21
C ILE A 45 10.67 -5.94 7.76
N PRO A 46 10.69 -4.67 8.21
CA PRO A 46 9.51 -3.97 8.69
C PRO A 46 8.51 -3.67 7.56
N ALA A 47 7.25 -3.44 7.96
CA ALA A 47 6.19 -2.95 7.10
C ALA A 47 6.06 -1.42 7.16
N PHE A 48 5.68 -0.80 6.04
CA PHE A 48 5.36 0.63 5.95
C PHE A 48 4.05 0.84 5.18
N PRO A 49 3.28 1.90 5.49
CA PRO A 49 2.09 2.25 4.71
C PRO A 49 2.44 2.52 3.25
N ALA A 50 1.57 2.08 2.33
CA ALA A 50 1.79 2.31 0.90
C ALA A 50 1.73 3.80 0.53
N GLU A 51 0.94 4.58 1.26
CA GLU A 51 0.85 6.04 1.15
C GLU A 51 2.18 6.71 1.48
N VAL A 52 2.89 6.25 2.53
CA VAL A 52 4.23 6.74 2.86
C VAL A 52 5.17 6.48 1.71
N LEU A 53 5.18 5.26 1.20
CA LEU A 53 6.09 4.87 0.13
C LEU A 53 5.81 5.67 -1.16
N TYR A 54 4.52 5.89 -1.49
CA TYR A 54 4.11 6.75 -2.59
C TYR A 54 4.58 8.19 -2.39
N VAL A 55 4.30 8.80 -1.23
CA VAL A 55 4.68 10.19 -0.95
C VAL A 55 6.20 10.36 -1.00
N LEU A 56 6.97 9.44 -0.42
CA LEU A 56 8.44 9.52 -0.48
C LEU A 56 8.97 9.37 -1.91
N ALA A 57 8.36 8.50 -2.71
CA ALA A 57 8.74 8.34 -4.11
C ALA A 57 8.42 9.62 -4.91
N ARG A 58 7.25 10.22 -4.71
CA ARG A 58 6.87 11.50 -5.32
C ARG A 58 7.73 12.66 -4.82
N GLU A 59 8.06 12.69 -3.53
CA GLU A 59 8.96 13.68 -2.93
C GLU A 59 10.33 13.68 -3.63
N TYR A 60 10.86 12.49 -3.97
CA TYR A 60 12.08 12.34 -4.76
C TYR A 60 11.95 12.89 -6.19
N GLU A 61 10.82 12.67 -6.87
CA GLU A 61 10.58 13.25 -8.19
C GLU A 61 10.48 14.77 -8.13
N SER A 62 9.78 15.32 -7.14
CA SER A 62 9.63 16.77 -6.96
C SER A 62 10.97 17.45 -6.63
N ILE A 63 11.94 16.73 -6.05
CA ILE A 63 13.33 17.20 -5.88
C ILE A 63 14.03 17.37 -7.23
N HIS A 64 13.73 16.51 -8.22
CA HIS A 64 14.41 16.46 -9.51
C HIS A 64 13.66 17.20 -10.62
N ASP A 65 12.42 17.62 -10.38
CA ASP A 65 11.60 18.41 -11.30
C ASP A 65 11.80 19.91 -11.04
N SER A 66 12.43 20.61 -11.98
CA SER A 66 12.70 22.05 -11.92
C SER A 66 11.45 22.95 -11.83
N THR A 67 10.26 22.39 -12.06
CA THR A 67 9.00 23.14 -11.98
C THR A 67 8.37 23.09 -10.58
N LYS A 68 8.90 22.27 -9.67
CA LYS A 68 8.33 22.04 -8.34
C LYS A 68 9.02 22.86 -7.26
N ALA A 69 8.27 23.23 -6.22
CA ALA A 69 8.78 24.05 -5.11
C ALA A 69 9.96 23.41 -4.38
N LYS A 70 10.02 22.07 -4.36
CA LYS A 70 11.08 21.32 -3.69
C LYS A 70 12.42 21.37 -4.45
N PHE A 71 12.43 21.80 -5.71
CA PHE A 71 13.66 21.93 -6.49
C PHE A 71 14.64 22.91 -5.84
N ASP A 72 14.19 24.10 -5.43
CA ASP A 72 15.08 25.16 -4.94
C ASP A 72 15.49 25.03 -3.46
N MET A 73 15.11 23.93 -2.80
CA MET A 73 15.42 23.74 -1.37
C MET A 73 16.89 23.33 -1.16
N PRO A 74 17.61 23.88 -0.15
CA PRO A 74 19.01 23.54 0.10
C PRO A 74 19.27 22.05 0.30
N GLN A 75 18.37 21.37 1.02
CA GLN A 75 18.47 19.92 1.23
C GLN A 75 18.27 19.14 -0.08
N SER A 76 17.40 19.62 -0.97
CA SER A 76 17.17 19.03 -2.29
C SER A 76 18.37 19.22 -3.22
N GLU A 77 19.04 20.37 -3.15
CA GLU A 77 20.27 20.62 -3.88
C GLU A 77 21.37 19.63 -3.50
N VAL A 78 21.55 19.35 -2.21
CA VAL A 78 22.49 18.32 -1.74
C VAL A 78 22.13 16.94 -2.29
N ILE A 79 20.86 16.56 -2.25
CA ILE A 79 20.39 15.26 -2.77
C ILE A 79 20.69 15.10 -4.27
N ARG A 80 20.45 16.16 -5.05
CA ARG A 80 20.75 16.17 -6.49
C ARG A 80 22.25 16.18 -6.77
N HIS A 81 23.02 17.01 -6.07
CA HIS A 81 24.46 17.11 -6.22
C HIS A 81 25.15 15.77 -5.91
N ASP A 82 24.72 15.10 -4.86
CA ASP A 82 25.24 13.79 -4.44
C ASP A 82 24.80 12.66 -5.38
N SER A 83 23.97 12.94 -6.39
CA SER A 83 23.39 11.96 -7.32
C SER A 83 22.75 10.79 -6.57
N MET A 84 22.06 11.10 -5.46
CA MET A 84 21.52 10.08 -4.57
C MET A 84 20.43 9.27 -5.29
N PRO A 85 20.55 7.93 -5.40
CA PRO A 85 19.53 7.13 -6.05
C PRO A 85 18.25 7.07 -5.22
N LEU A 86 17.09 6.88 -5.88
CA LEU A 86 15.77 6.74 -5.24
C LEU A 86 15.77 5.75 -4.08
N GLU A 87 16.44 4.60 -4.23
CA GLU A 87 16.57 3.61 -3.16
C GLU A 87 17.22 4.21 -1.91
N GLN A 88 18.40 4.84 -2.06
CA GLN A 88 19.09 5.44 -0.92
C GLN A 88 18.27 6.56 -0.29
N TYR A 89 17.59 7.37 -1.10
CA TYR A 89 16.72 8.43 -0.63
C TYR A 89 15.55 7.87 0.19
N MET A 90 14.81 6.90 -0.35
CA MET A 90 13.70 6.25 0.36
C MET A 90 14.16 5.63 1.67
N GLU A 91 15.31 4.95 1.71
CA GLU A 91 15.84 4.36 2.94
C GLU A 91 16.12 5.43 4.00
N GLN A 92 16.80 6.53 3.63
CA GLN A 92 17.08 7.63 4.55
C GLN A 92 15.80 8.26 5.09
N ARG A 93 14.81 8.49 4.22
CA ARG A 93 13.53 9.08 4.63
C ARG A 93 12.72 8.13 5.51
N LEU A 94 12.72 6.83 5.24
CA LEU A 94 12.09 5.84 6.12
C LEU A 94 12.76 5.78 7.49
N ILE A 95 14.09 5.88 7.57
CA ILE A 95 14.83 5.96 8.85
C ILE A 95 14.45 7.24 9.61
N GLN A 96 14.28 8.36 8.91
CA GLN A 96 13.86 9.63 9.54
C GLN A 96 12.42 9.56 10.06
N LEU A 97 11.51 8.96 9.30
CA LEU A 97 10.09 8.88 9.65
C LEU A 97 9.78 7.77 10.66
N TYR A 98 10.51 6.67 10.62
CA TYR A 98 10.28 5.46 11.43
C TYR A 98 11.61 4.93 12.00
N PRO A 99 12.32 5.69 12.85
CA PRO A 99 13.64 5.31 13.37
C PRO A 99 13.61 4.02 14.20
N GLU A 100 12.45 3.65 14.74
CA GLU A 100 12.23 2.42 15.51
C GLU A 100 12.01 1.17 14.64
N LYS A 101 11.83 1.34 13.33
CA LYS A 101 11.54 0.26 12.37
C LYS A 101 12.55 0.18 11.24
N ALA A 102 12.85 1.31 10.62
CA ALA A 102 13.72 1.37 9.45
C ALA A 102 15.20 1.36 9.85
N TYR A 103 16.03 0.77 9.00
CA TYR A 103 17.47 0.64 9.24
C TYR A 103 18.25 0.72 7.94
N LYS A 104 19.54 1.03 8.03
CA LYS A 104 20.43 1.11 6.88
C LYS A 104 20.63 -0.28 6.25
N GLY A 105 20.53 -0.37 4.92
CA GLY A 105 20.58 -1.62 4.15
C GLY A 105 19.26 -2.39 4.11
N LEU A 106 18.18 -1.83 4.68
CA LEU A 106 16.82 -2.37 4.59
C LEU A 106 16.40 -2.59 3.14
N LEU A 107 16.58 -1.59 2.28
CA LEU A 107 16.15 -1.72 0.89
C LEU A 107 17.04 -2.73 0.14
N ARG A 108 18.35 -2.65 0.27
CA ARG A 108 19.22 -3.66 -0.36
C ARG A 108 18.86 -5.11 0.04
N LYS A 109 18.54 -5.33 1.32
CA LYS A 109 18.14 -6.65 1.85
C LYS A 109 16.89 -7.18 1.16
N THR A 110 15.84 -6.36 1.04
CA THR A 110 14.60 -6.86 0.45
C THR A 110 14.59 -6.90 -1.08
N ASN A 111 15.44 -6.12 -1.78
CA ASN A 111 15.65 -6.28 -3.22
C ASN A 111 16.27 -7.66 -3.49
N THR A 112 17.26 -8.04 -2.66
CA THR A 112 17.88 -9.37 -2.72
C THR A 112 16.88 -10.50 -2.51
N ILE A 113 15.94 -10.35 -1.57
CA ILE A 113 14.89 -11.34 -1.31
C ILE A 113 13.91 -11.43 -2.48
N ALA A 114 13.46 -10.29 -3.00
CA ALA A 114 12.56 -10.23 -4.15
C ALA A 114 13.19 -10.92 -5.37
N GLN A 115 14.43 -10.60 -5.71
CA GLN A 115 15.15 -11.21 -6.84
C GLN A 115 15.34 -12.73 -6.70
N LYS A 116 15.40 -13.25 -5.47
CA LYS A 116 15.44 -14.69 -5.19
C LYS A 116 14.06 -15.34 -5.30
N ALA A 117 13.01 -14.63 -4.89
CA ALA A 117 11.62 -15.13 -4.94
C ALA A 117 11.07 -15.19 -6.37
N ILE A 118 11.52 -14.31 -7.25
CA ILE A 118 11.10 -14.26 -8.65
C ILE A 118 11.70 -15.45 -9.43
N PRO A 119 10.87 -16.35 -10.01
CA PRO A 119 11.36 -17.44 -10.85
C PRO A 119 12.12 -16.91 -12.08
N PRO A 120 13.18 -17.60 -12.56
CA PRO A 120 13.96 -17.16 -13.73
C PRO A 120 13.12 -16.85 -14.97
N LYS A 121 12.02 -17.60 -15.20
CA LYS A 121 11.07 -17.37 -16.30
C LYS A 121 10.35 -16.01 -16.21
N ARG A 122 10.19 -15.44 -15.02
CA ARG A 122 9.53 -14.15 -14.77
C ARG A 122 10.51 -12.98 -14.63
N LYS A 123 11.81 -13.24 -14.39
CA LYS A 123 12.85 -12.19 -14.31
C LYS A 123 12.93 -11.33 -15.57
N LYS A 124 12.73 -11.95 -16.75
CA LYS A 124 12.68 -11.23 -18.05
C LYS A 124 11.47 -10.31 -18.22
N GLN A 125 10.44 -10.43 -17.38
CA GLN A 125 9.21 -9.61 -17.43
C GLN A 125 9.17 -8.52 -16.34
N ILE A 126 10.19 -8.47 -15.47
CA ILE A 126 10.33 -7.48 -14.38
C ILE A 126 11.30 -6.38 -14.75
N VAL A 127 12.19 -6.66 -15.70
CA VAL A 127 12.67 -5.61 -16.59
C VAL A 127 11.38 -5.06 -17.21
N LEU A 128 10.91 -3.92 -16.70
CA LEU A 128 10.13 -3.01 -17.54
C LEU A 128 10.86 -3.04 -18.88
N PRO A 129 10.21 -3.29 -20.05
CA PRO A 129 10.82 -2.80 -21.27
C PRO A 129 11.19 -1.37 -20.91
N GLU A 130 12.50 -1.10 -20.95
CA GLU A 130 13.07 0.09 -20.35
C GLU A 130 12.14 1.24 -20.73
N LEU A 131 11.97 2.19 -19.82
CA LEU A 131 11.83 3.58 -20.24
C LEU A 131 13.07 3.96 -21.09
N GLU A 132 13.36 3.21 -22.18
CA GLU A 132 14.22 3.59 -23.27
C GLU A 132 13.43 4.74 -23.87
N MET A 133 13.76 5.94 -23.40
CA MET A 133 13.72 7.11 -24.25
C MET A 133 14.35 6.67 -25.58
N PRO A 134 13.58 6.52 -26.68
CA PRO A 134 14.15 6.02 -27.90
C PRO A 134 15.10 7.11 -28.41
N THR A 135 16.40 6.83 -28.38
CA THR A 135 17.32 7.50 -29.29
C THR A 135 16.83 7.18 -30.70
N SER A 136 16.31 8.22 -31.34
CA SER A 136 15.73 8.23 -32.67
C SER A 136 16.56 7.41 -33.66
N THR A 137 15.90 6.49 -34.37
CA THR A 137 15.85 6.43 -35.85
C THR A 137 15.11 5.15 -36.26
N GLY A 138 13.88 5.28 -36.73
CA GLY A 138 13.16 4.15 -37.32
C GLY A 138 11.66 4.36 -37.36
N THR A 139 11.13 4.63 -38.55
CA THR A 139 9.70 4.80 -38.85
C THR A 139 8.91 3.50 -38.65
N GLN A 140 8.46 3.27 -37.42
CA GLN A 140 7.11 2.80 -37.10
C GLN A 140 6.65 3.67 -35.93
N GLN A 141 5.39 4.07 -35.91
CA GLN A 141 4.84 4.87 -34.82
C GLN A 141 4.72 3.95 -33.58
N GLU A 142 5.85 3.71 -32.92
CA GLU A 142 5.93 3.01 -31.64
C GLU A 142 5.36 3.96 -30.58
N ASP A 143 4.13 3.66 -30.18
CA ASP A 143 3.29 4.48 -29.31
C ASP A 143 3.95 4.74 -27.95
N ARG A 144 4.17 6.02 -27.70
CA ARG A 144 4.81 6.56 -26.50
C ARG A 144 3.98 6.21 -25.26
N PHE A 145 4.64 5.93 -24.14
CA PHE A 145 4.02 6.00 -22.82
C PHE A 145 3.24 7.32 -22.71
N HIS A 146 1.97 7.29 -22.24
CA HIS A 146 1.28 8.54 -21.91
C HIS A 146 1.93 9.09 -20.66
N THR A 147 2.89 9.98 -20.85
CA THR A 147 3.47 10.75 -19.75
C THR A 147 2.42 11.77 -19.33
N PHE A 148 1.90 11.61 -18.11
CA PHE A 148 0.96 12.58 -17.56
C PHE A 148 1.63 13.94 -17.49
N VAL A 149 1.01 14.94 -18.13
CA VAL A 149 1.55 16.31 -18.16
C VAL A 149 1.15 17.07 -16.89
N SER A 150 0.13 16.60 -16.18
CA SER A 150 -0.32 17.14 -14.89
C SER A 150 -1.13 16.12 -14.09
N ASP A 151 -1.29 16.37 -12.80
CA ASP A 151 -2.18 15.62 -11.91
C ASP A 151 -3.62 15.56 -12.44
N SER A 152 -4.12 16.66 -13.02
CA SER A 152 -5.47 16.72 -13.58
C SER A 152 -5.63 15.90 -14.85
N ASP A 153 -4.59 15.82 -15.67
CA ASP A 153 -4.54 14.91 -16.83
C ASP A 153 -4.58 13.45 -16.34
N GLU A 154 -3.81 13.11 -15.31
CA GLU A 154 -3.84 11.77 -14.72
C GLU A 154 -5.21 11.39 -14.15
N VAL A 155 -5.84 12.30 -13.40
CA VAL A 155 -7.18 12.09 -12.82
C VAL A 155 -8.22 11.82 -13.91
N ALA A 156 -8.24 12.64 -14.95
CA ALA A 156 -9.19 12.51 -16.06
C ALA A 156 -8.94 11.21 -16.84
N PHE A 157 -7.67 10.94 -17.17
CA PHE A 157 -7.28 9.81 -17.99
C PHE A 157 -7.46 8.45 -17.27
N MET A 158 -7.27 8.41 -15.96
CA MET A 158 -7.48 7.22 -15.13
C MET A 158 -8.95 7.01 -14.74
N ASN A 159 -9.84 7.92 -15.15
CA ASN A 159 -11.25 7.97 -14.77
C ASN A 159 -11.40 7.76 -13.25
N MET A 160 -10.70 8.59 -12.47
CA MET A 160 -10.71 8.47 -11.02
C MET A 160 -12.08 8.85 -10.46
N THR A 161 -12.52 8.12 -9.44
CA THR A 161 -13.72 8.52 -8.67
C THR A 161 -13.39 9.74 -7.81
N ALA A 162 -14.39 10.52 -7.39
CA ALA A 162 -14.15 11.69 -6.54
C ALA A 162 -13.37 11.36 -5.23
N PRO A 163 -13.64 10.23 -4.54
CA PRO A 163 -12.81 9.82 -3.40
C PRO A 163 -11.36 9.46 -3.77
N GLU A 164 -11.14 8.81 -4.92
CA GLU A 164 -9.79 8.51 -5.43
C GLU A 164 -9.04 9.80 -5.76
N GLU A 165 -9.68 10.73 -6.48
CA GLU A 165 -9.09 12.02 -6.83
C GLU A 165 -8.69 12.81 -5.59
N LYS A 166 -9.56 12.86 -4.56
CA LYS A 166 -9.28 13.54 -3.31
C LYS A 166 -7.99 12.99 -2.67
N LEU A 167 -7.91 11.68 -2.48
CA LEU A 167 -6.72 11.04 -1.89
C LEU A 167 -5.48 11.25 -2.75
N TYR A 168 -5.60 11.09 -4.08
CA TYR A 168 -4.49 11.32 -5.01
C TYR A 168 -3.92 12.73 -4.88
N ARG A 169 -4.79 13.75 -4.87
CA ARG A 169 -4.37 15.15 -4.74
C ARG A 169 -3.78 15.47 -3.37
N GLU A 170 -4.33 14.90 -2.30
CA GLU A 170 -3.78 15.07 -0.95
C GLU A 170 -2.37 14.49 -0.84
N LEU A 171 -2.14 13.29 -1.37
CA LEU A 171 -0.83 12.65 -1.37
C LEU A 171 0.18 13.41 -2.24
N ASN A 172 -0.20 13.86 -3.45
CA ASN A 172 0.69 14.67 -4.29
C ASN A 172 0.98 16.03 -3.67
N SER A 173 0.00 16.67 -3.03
CA SER A 173 0.21 17.94 -2.34
C SER A 173 1.21 17.83 -1.20
N LEU A 174 1.25 16.72 -0.47
CA LEU A 174 2.29 16.50 0.56
C LEU A 174 3.67 16.31 -0.06
N ALA A 175 3.75 15.61 -1.19
CA ALA A 175 5.01 15.34 -1.86
C ALA A 175 5.61 16.58 -2.52
N ASP A 176 4.75 17.45 -3.08
CA ASP A 176 5.13 18.66 -3.80
C ASP A 176 5.36 19.88 -2.90
N ASP A 177 4.97 19.81 -1.62
CA ASP A 177 5.16 20.91 -0.69
C ASP A 177 6.64 21.30 -0.56
N SER A 178 6.86 22.59 -0.32
CA SER A 178 8.17 23.18 -0.01
C SER A 178 8.86 22.56 1.21
N SER A 179 8.10 21.89 2.09
CA SER A 179 8.62 21.20 3.28
C SER A 179 8.75 19.68 3.04
N PHE A 180 9.69 19.03 3.74
CA PHE A 180 9.77 17.57 3.73
C PHE A 180 8.65 16.98 4.55
N VAL A 181 8.01 15.91 4.04
CA VAL A 181 6.88 15.30 4.73
C VAL A 181 7.29 14.79 6.12
N THR A 182 6.44 15.04 7.10
CA THR A 182 6.64 14.61 8.50
C THR A 182 5.79 13.40 8.84
N LEU A 183 6.19 12.67 9.89
CA LEU A 183 5.42 11.51 10.37
C LEU A 183 4.01 11.93 10.82
N GLU A 184 3.85 13.13 11.36
CA GLU A 184 2.55 13.66 11.78
C GLU A 184 1.63 13.93 10.58
N GLN A 185 2.14 14.56 9.52
CA GLN A 185 1.40 14.74 8.27
C GLN A 185 0.97 13.40 7.67
N MET A 186 1.86 12.41 7.64
CA MET A 186 1.52 11.07 7.16
C MET A 186 0.43 10.40 8.02
N LYS A 187 0.54 10.46 9.35
CA LYS A 187 -0.47 9.92 10.26
C LYS A 187 -1.83 10.59 10.07
N ASN A 188 -1.85 11.89 9.82
CA ASN A 188 -3.10 12.63 9.63
C ASN A 188 -3.85 12.20 8.36
N ILE A 189 -3.13 11.88 7.27
CA ILE A 189 -3.76 11.30 6.07
C ILE A 189 -4.29 9.89 6.34
N THR A 190 -3.47 9.03 6.96
CA THR A 190 -3.86 7.64 7.25
C THR A 190 -5.07 7.55 8.21
N ILE A 191 -5.29 8.57 9.06
CA ILE A 191 -6.35 8.58 10.07
C ILE A 191 -7.63 9.31 9.60
N ARG A 192 -7.53 10.38 8.80
CA ARG A 192 -8.70 11.20 8.42
C ARG A 192 -9.42 10.76 7.16
N ASP A 193 -8.69 10.21 6.20
CA ASP A 193 -9.20 9.98 4.84
C ASP A 193 -9.01 8.54 4.38
N SER A 194 -9.36 7.60 5.25
CA SER A 194 -9.86 6.31 4.78
C SER A 194 -11.20 6.53 4.07
N ALA A 195 -11.15 7.15 2.89
CA ALA A 195 -12.18 7.10 1.85
C ALA A 195 -12.49 5.63 1.45
N TRP A 196 -11.66 4.69 1.92
CA TRP A 196 -11.91 3.25 1.98
C TRP A 196 -12.83 2.78 3.13
N ASN A 197 -13.37 3.70 3.95
CA ASN A 197 -14.50 3.44 4.84
C ASN A 197 -15.80 3.42 4.03
N LEU A 198 -15.88 2.48 3.08
CA LEU A 198 -17.16 2.07 2.53
C LEU A 198 -17.92 1.35 3.65
N ASP A 199 -18.75 2.13 4.33
CA ASP A 199 -19.67 1.77 5.40
C ASP A 199 -19.05 1.33 6.75
N LYS A 200 -19.28 2.17 7.78
CA LYS A 200 -18.98 1.88 9.20
C LYS A 200 -19.76 0.67 9.75
N ARG A 201 -20.58 0.00 8.93
CA ARG A 201 -21.26 -1.27 9.26
C ARG A 201 -20.48 -2.53 8.87
N LEU A 202 -19.43 -2.42 8.06
CA LEU A 202 -18.54 -3.54 7.68
C LEU A 202 -17.21 -3.54 8.45
N VAL A 203 -17.02 -2.56 9.34
CA VAL A 203 -15.78 -2.35 10.09
C VAL A 203 -16.09 -2.33 11.59
N SER A 204 -16.58 -3.45 12.13
CA SER A 204 -16.30 -3.76 13.53
C SER A 204 -14.94 -4.45 13.58
N ASP A 205 -13.99 -3.77 14.21
CA ASP A 205 -12.72 -4.32 14.71
C ASP A 205 -11.56 -4.63 13.74
N THR A 206 -11.66 -4.32 12.44
CA THR A 206 -10.59 -4.62 11.45
C THR A 206 -9.81 -3.43 10.89
N LEU A 207 -10.07 -2.19 11.33
CA LEU A 207 -9.30 -1.01 10.88
C LEU A 207 -8.05 -0.69 11.73
N PRO A 208 -7.13 -1.65 11.94
CA PRO A 208 -5.70 -1.36 11.94
C PRO A 208 -4.91 -2.09 10.85
N PHE A 209 -5.57 -2.83 9.94
CA PHE A 209 -4.90 -3.82 9.09
C PHE A 209 -4.00 -3.26 7.97
N PHE A 210 -4.18 -2.02 7.52
CA PHE A 210 -3.25 -1.41 6.53
C PHE A 210 -1.86 -1.12 7.12
N LEU A 211 -1.67 -1.22 8.46
CA LEU A 211 -0.51 -0.70 9.17
C LEU A 211 0.49 -1.73 9.71
N GLN A 212 0.29 -3.04 9.49
CA GLN A 212 1.18 -4.07 10.07
C GLN A 212 1.71 -5.17 9.14
N GLU A 213 1.59 -5.06 7.80
CA GLU A 213 1.76 -6.24 6.95
C GLU A 213 2.92 -6.17 5.93
N ARG A 214 3.49 -7.35 5.68
CA ARG A 214 4.90 -7.67 5.54
C ARG A 214 5.47 -7.54 4.09
N TRP A 215 6.33 -6.54 3.85
CA TRP A 215 7.60 -6.57 3.08
C TRP A 215 7.74 -7.18 1.66
N THR A 216 6.91 -6.82 0.68
CA THR A 216 7.27 -7.10 -0.75
C THR A 216 7.05 -5.95 -1.73
N VAL A 217 6.20 -4.98 -1.37
CA VAL A 217 5.86 -3.84 -2.25
C VAL A 217 6.89 -2.70 -2.14
N SER A 218 7.51 -2.46 -0.98
CA SER A 218 8.45 -1.35 -0.75
C SER A 218 9.72 -1.37 -1.60
N LEU A 219 9.92 -2.39 -2.43
CA LEU A 219 11.25 -2.79 -2.87
C LEU A 219 11.40 -3.38 -4.25
N LEU A 220 10.28 -3.71 -4.88
CA LEU A 220 10.27 -3.82 -6.33
C LEU A 220 10.10 -2.45 -6.99
N LEU A 221 9.78 -1.41 -6.21
CA LEU A 221 9.33 -0.12 -6.70
C LEU A 221 10.39 0.98 -6.74
N SER A 222 11.63 0.71 -6.29
CA SER A 222 12.73 1.64 -6.50
C SER A 222 13.19 1.75 -7.96
N GLY A 223 12.77 0.83 -8.84
CA GLY A 223 13.12 0.84 -10.27
C GLY A 223 11.93 0.87 -11.25
N ILE A 224 10.68 0.83 -10.78
CA ILE A 224 9.49 0.63 -11.65
C ILE A 224 8.63 1.91 -11.79
N GLY A 225 8.98 2.97 -11.07
CA GLY A 225 8.29 4.25 -11.10
C GLY A 225 7.43 4.47 -9.86
N THR A 226 7.37 5.72 -9.43
CA THR A 226 6.80 6.18 -8.17
C THR A 226 5.28 5.96 -8.09
N HIS A 227 4.60 5.96 -9.24
CA HIS A 227 3.16 5.82 -9.35
C HIS A 227 2.62 4.42 -9.02
N VAL A 228 3.48 3.39 -9.00
CA VAL A 228 3.01 2.01 -8.81
C VAL A 228 2.38 1.79 -7.44
N PHE A 229 2.89 2.44 -6.38
CA PHE A 229 2.31 2.34 -5.04
C PHE A 229 0.83 2.78 -5.04
N TYR A 230 0.54 3.92 -5.67
CA TYR A 230 -0.81 4.41 -5.80
C TYR A 230 -1.68 3.47 -6.65
N ARG A 231 -1.14 2.93 -7.74
CA ARG A 231 -1.86 1.98 -8.60
C ARG A 231 -2.22 0.68 -7.90
N ILE A 232 -1.37 0.17 -7.01
CA ILE A 232 -1.69 -1.02 -6.20
C ILE A 232 -2.86 -0.70 -5.26
N MET A 233 -2.78 0.42 -4.53
CA MET A 233 -3.85 0.85 -3.63
C MET A 233 -5.17 1.02 -4.40
N GLN A 234 -5.15 1.78 -5.49
CA GLN A 234 -6.30 2.05 -6.36
C GLN A 234 -6.91 0.77 -6.96
N SER A 235 -6.09 -0.22 -7.35
CA SER A 235 -6.61 -1.48 -7.92
C SER A 235 -7.34 -2.31 -6.87
N LYS A 236 -6.76 -2.45 -5.67
CA LYS A 236 -7.38 -3.19 -4.57
C LYS A 236 -8.73 -2.57 -4.20
N ALA A 237 -8.69 -1.28 -3.92
CA ALA A 237 -9.80 -0.39 -3.70
C ALA A 237 -10.99 -0.59 -4.67
N ARG A 238 -10.72 -0.46 -5.96
CA ARG A 238 -11.72 -0.65 -7.02
C ARG A 238 -12.28 -2.06 -6.99
N ALA A 239 -11.42 -3.07 -6.79
CA ALA A 239 -11.88 -4.45 -6.72
C ALA A 239 -12.77 -4.71 -5.50
N GLU A 240 -12.43 -4.18 -4.33
CA GLU A 240 -13.25 -4.27 -3.11
C GLU A 240 -14.62 -3.59 -3.32
N TYR A 241 -14.62 -2.36 -3.83
CA TYR A 241 -15.86 -1.61 -4.10
C TYR A 241 -16.76 -2.34 -5.10
N VAL A 242 -16.23 -2.71 -6.27
CA VAL A 242 -17.03 -3.30 -7.33
C VAL A 242 -17.48 -4.72 -6.99
N SER A 243 -16.63 -5.51 -6.32
CA SER A 243 -17.02 -6.85 -5.90
C SER A 243 -18.16 -6.83 -4.87
N GLU A 244 -18.14 -5.90 -3.91
CA GLU A 244 -19.24 -5.76 -2.95
C GLU A 244 -20.51 -5.22 -3.62
N TYR A 245 -20.37 -4.34 -4.61
CA TYR A 245 -21.50 -3.85 -5.41
C TYR A 245 -22.19 -4.97 -6.19
N TYR A 246 -21.44 -5.81 -6.92
CA TYR A 246 -22.00 -6.91 -7.71
C TYR A 246 -22.37 -8.15 -6.87
N TYR A 247 -21.63 -8.42 -5.80
CA TYR A 247 -21.75 -9.65 -5.01
C TYR A 247 -21.77 -9.36 -3.50
N PRO A 248 -22.80 -8.64 -3.00
CA PRO A 248 -22.84 -8.19 -1.61
C PRO A 248 -22.76 -9.38 -0.63
N GLY A 249 -21.81 -9.32 0.29
CA GLY A 249 -21.54 -10.36 1.29
C GLY A 249 -21.07 -11.71 0.75
N GLN A 250 -20.54 -11.73 -0.50
CA GLN A 250 -19.94 -12.90 -1.16
C GLN A 250 -18.49 -12.65 -1.61
N THR A 251 -17.82 -11.65 -1.03
CA THR A 251 -16.46 -11.21 -1.39
C THR A 251 -15.37 -11.95 -0.59
N SER A 252 -15.70 -13.10 0.01
CA SER A 252 -14.80 -13.96 0.81
C SER A 252 -15.23 -15.43 0.77
N ASP A 253 -14.41 -16.29 1.38
CA ASP A 253 -14.73 -17.69 1.73
C ASP A 253 -15.11 -18.56 0.52
N GLY A 254 -14.41 -18.36 -0.60
CA GLY A 254 -14.54 -19.23 -1.76
C GLY A 254 -15.80 -19.03 -2.58
N MET A 255 -16.44 -17.87 -2.43
CA MET A 255 -17.66 -17.50 -3.14
C MET A 255 -17.35 -16.81 -4.48
N ARG A 256 -18.37 -16.69 -5.34
CA ARG A 256 -18.20 -16.08 -6.68
C ARG A 256 -17.73 -14.63 -6.63
N GLY A 257 -18.18 -13.85 -5.65
CA GLY A 257 -17.74 -12.46 -5.49
C GLY A 257 -16.25 -12.36 -5.14
N ASP A 258 -15.73 -13.36 -4.41
CA ASP A 258 -14.31 -13.52 -4.14
C ASP A 258 -13.54 -13.80 -5.44
N ALA A 259 -14.01 -14.77 -6.23
CA ALA A 259 -13.44 -15.05 -7.55
C ALA A 259 -13.41 -13.81 -8.45
N PHE A 260 -14.54 -13.09 -8.56
CA PHE A 260 -14.63 -11.81 -9.29
C PHE A 260 -13.56 -10.82 -8.81
N LYS A 261 -13.48 -10.59 -7.49
CA LYS A 261 -12.52 -9.66 -6.88
C LYS A 261 -11.08 -10.00 -7.26
N HIS A 262 -10.70 -11.28 -7.17
CA HIS A 262 -9.36 -11.77 -7.51
C HIS A 262 -9.03 -11.64 -9.00
N LEU A 263 -9.97 -11.99 -9.89
CA LEU A 263 -9.83 -11.79 -11.34
C LEU A 263 -9.64 -10.31 -11.70
N PHE A 264 -10.46 -9.45 -11.09
CA PHE A 264 -10.52 -8.03 -11.40
C PHE A 264 -9.30 -7.28 -10.91
N VAL A 265 -8.88 -7.50 -9.67
CA VAL A 265 -7.66 -6.86 -9.14
C VAL A 265 -6.42 -7.30 -9.92
N ASN A 266 -6.32 -8.57 -10.33
CA ASN A 266 -5.18 -9.05 -11.14
C ASN A 266 -5.17 -8.43 -12.54
N THR A 267 -6.34 -8.24 -13.15
CA THR A 267 -6.47 -7.56 -14.44
C THR A 267 -5.97 -6.12 -14.35
N MET A 268 -6.44 -5.36 -13.35
CA MET A 268 -5.99 -3.99 -13.11
C MET A 268 -4.50 -3.91 -12.79
N LEU A 269 -4.01 -4.75 -11.86
CA LEU A 269 -2.61 -4.75 -11.47
C LEU A 269 -1.70 -5.07 -12.66
N LYS A 270 -2.02 -6.09 -13.46
CA LYS A 270 -1.22 -6.40 -14.65
C LYS A 270 -1.21 -5.23 -15.63
N ARG A 271 -2.33 -4.52 -15.78
CA ARG A 271 -2.46 -3.41 -16.71
C ARG A 271 -1.72 -2.16 -16.26
N TYR A 272 -1.80 -1.81 -14.98
CA TYR A 272 -1.17 -0.62 -14.42
C TYR A 272 0.30 -0.83 -14.04
N THR A 273 0.72 -2.08 -13.95
CA THR A 273 2.08 -2.45 -13.58
C THR A 273 2.66 -3.41 -14.61
N THR A 274 2.93 -4.65 -14.24
CA THR A 274 3.32 -5.75 -15.12
C THR A 274 2.72 -7.06 -14.62
N GLU A 275 2.72 -8.11 -15.44
CA GLU A 275 2.26 -9.43 -15.00
C GLU A 275 3.07 -9.97 -13.81
N ALA A 276 4.37 -9.70 -13.79
CA ALA A 276 5.23 -10.16 -12.73
C ALA A 276 5.01 -9.40 -11.42
N LEU A 277 4.72 -8.09 -11.49
CA LEU A 277 4.30 -7.33 -10.32
C LEU A 277 2.92 -7.74 -9.82
N ALA A 278 1.95 -7.94 -10.71
CA ALA A 278 0.63 -8.44 -10.35
C ALA A 278 0.74 -9.78 -9.60
N TRP A 279 1.56 -10.71 -10.11
CA TRP A 279 1.84 -11.97 -9.44
C TRP A 279 2.45 -11.80 -8.05
N LEU A 280 3.46 -10.93 -7.93
CA LEU A 280 4.11 -10.74 -6.64
C LEU A 280 3.16 -10.10 -5.62
N VAL A 281 2.39 -9.09 -6.04
CA VAL A 281 1.40 -8.42 -5.18
C VAL A 281 0.30 -9.40 -4.76
N MET A 282 -0.21 -10.20 -5.68
CA MET A 282 -1.35 -11.08 -5.39
C MET A 282 -0.92 -12.39 -4.75
N ASP A 283 -0.06 -13.17 -5.40
CA ASP A 283 0.25 -14.54 -4.97
C ASP A 283 1.29 -14.61 -3.85
N ILE A 284 2.27 -13.70 -3.87
CA ILE A 284 3.34 -13.72 -2.88
C ILE A 284 2.97 -12.88 -1.67
N TYR A 285 2.40 -11.70 -1.89
CA TYR A 285 2.06 -10.79 -0.80
C TYR A 285 0.65 -11.09 -0.27
N TRP A 286 -0.39 -10.86 -1.06
CA TRP A 286 -1.76 -10.89 -0.57
C TRP A 286 -2.15 -12.27 0.00
N GLU A 287 -1.87 -13.35 -0.73
CA GLU A 287 -2.27 -14.70 -0.29
C GLU A 287 -1.46 -15.25 0.89
N ASN A 288 -0.19 -14.87 1.06
CA ASN A 288 0.63 -15.40 2.16
C ASN A 288 0.49 -14.61 3.46
N ILE A 289 -0.16 -13.44 3.42
CA ILE A 289 -0.36 -12.60 4.60
C ILE A 289 -1.58 -13.04 5.39
N ARG A 290 -2.61 -13.54 4.72
CA ARG A 290 -3.81 -14.05 5.37
C ARG A 290 -3.64 -15.54 5.65
N THR A 291 -3.94 -15.96 6.87
CA THR A 291 -4.05 -17.40 7.17
C THR A 291 -5.37 -17.90 6.58
N ASN A 292 -5.35 -18.19 5.28
CA ASN A 292 -6.50 -18.72 4.57
C ASN A 292 -6.59 -20.24 4.76
N ALA A 293 -7.81 -20.78 4.72
CA ALA A 293 -7.97 -22.22 4.61
C ALA A 293 -7.34 -22.69 3.27
N PRO A 294 -6.81 -23.92 3.20
CA PRO A 294 -6.20 -24.43 1.96
C PRO A 294 -7.07 -24.27 0.71
N CYS A 295 -8.40 -24.42 0.84
CA CYS A 295 -9.36 -24.28 -0.25
C CYS A 295 -9.47 -22.86 -0.78
N ASP A 296 -9.48 -21.87 0.12
CA ASP A 296 -9.56 -20.45 -0.22
C ASP A 296 -8.26 -20.03 -0.92
N MET A 297 -7.10 -20.33 -0.31
CA MET A 297 -5.79 -19.99 -0.87
C MET A 297 -5.58 -20.57 -2.27
N VAL A 298 -5.95 -21.83 -2.50
CA VAL A 298 -5.76 -22.47 -3.81
C VAL A 298 -6.70 -21.87 -4.86
N MET A 299 -7.95 -21.59 -4.50
CA MET A 299 -8.90 -20.91 -5.37
C MET A 299 -8.42 -19.49 -5.72
N ASP A 300 -7.98 -18.72 -4.73
CA ASP A 300 -7.48 -17.35 -4.91
C ASP A 300 -6.28 -17.33 -5.85
N LEU A 301 -5.27 -18.20 -5.63
CA LEU A 301 -4.10 -18.32 -6.51
C LEU A 301 -4.48 -18.70 -7.95
N HIS A 302 -5.45 -19.61 -8.12
CA HIS A 302 -5.96 -20.01 -9.43
C HIS A 302 -6.63 -18.82 -10.13
N ASN A 303 -7.57 -18.16 -9.46
CA ASN A 303 -8.31 -17.02 -10.01
C ASN A 303 -7.37 -15.84 -10.29
N ASN A 304 -6.34 -15.63 -9.45
CA ASN A 304 -5.30 -14.66 -9.72
C ASN A 304 -4.57 -14.97 -11.05
N HIS A 305 -4.26 -16.25 -11.32
CA HIS A 305 -3.68 -16.68 -12.59
C HIS A 305 -4.62 -16.46 -13.78
N VAL A 306 -5.90 -16.79 -13.64
CA VAL A 306 -6.90 -16.58 -14.70
C VAL A 306 -6.98 -15.10 -15.08
N GLY A 307 -7.09 -14.22 -14.08
CA GLY A 307 -7.19 -12.76 -14.25
C GLY A 307 -5.99 -12.14 -14.95
N ARG A 308 -4.76 -12.50 -14.55
CA ARG A 308 -3.55 -11.91 -15.13
C ARG A 308 -3.02 -12.65 -16.36
N SER A 309 -3.41 -13.89 -16.63
CA SER A 309 -2.73 -14.71 -17.65
C SER A 309 -3.68 -15.18 -18.73
N THR A 310 -4.53 -16.18 -18.44
CA THR A 310 -5.29 -16.91 -19.46
C THR A 310 -6.45 -16.09 -20.03
N GLN A 311 -7.23 -15.41 -19.18
CA GLN A 311 -8.40 -14.62 -19.58
C GLN A 311 -8.14 -13.12 -19.60
N TYR A 312 -6.91 -12.68 -19.31
CA TYR A 312 -6.53 -11.26 -19.27
C TYR A 312 -6.93 -10.49 -20.54
N ARG A 313 -6.77 -11.11 -21.73
CA ARG A 313 -7.14 -10.47 -23.01
C ARG A 313 -8.66 -10.29 -23.13
N THR A 314 -9.44 -11.26 -22.68
CA THR A 314 -10.90 -11.20 -22.64
C THR A 314 -11.36 -10.08 -21.73
N PHE A 315 -10.78 -9.98 -20.53
CA PHE A 315 -11.18 -9.00 -19.53
C PHE A 315 -10.82 -7.57 -19.90
N ARG A 316 -9.60 -7.35 -20.39
CA ARG A 316 -9.12 -5.99 -20.69
C ARG A 316 -9.74 -5.38 -21.95
N GLY A 317 -10.34 -6.19 -22.83
CA GLY A 317 -10.80 -5.74 -24.15
C GLY A 317 -9.65 -5.35 -25.10
N ASP A 318 -9.90 -4.34 -25.94
CA ASP A 318 -8.95 -3.85 -26.93
C ASP A 318 -7.71 -3.25 -26.24
N PHE A 319 -6.51 -3.58 -26.73
CA PHE A 319 -5.28 -3.14 -26.06
C PHE A 319 -5.10 -1.63 -26.07
N TRP A 320 -5.63 -0.93 -27.06
CA TRP A 320 -5.41 0.50 -27.20
C TRP A 320 -6.62 1.29 -26.69
N LYS A 321 -7.82 0.88 -27.11
CA LYS A 321 -9.05 1.62 -26.79
C LYS A 321 -9.45 1.52 -25.32
N ASP A 322 -9.17 0.39 -24.69
CA ASP A 322 -9.64 0.11 -23.33
C ASP A 322 -8.55 0.28 -22.28
N ARG A 323 -7.45 0.99 -22.55
CA ARG A 323 -6.25 1.00 -21.68
C ARG A 323 -6.49 1.41 -20.23
N TYR A 324 -7.53 2.20 -19.95
CA TYR A 324 -7.91 2.66 -18.61
C TYR A 324 -9.41 2.50 -18.34
N ASN A 325 -10.11 1.70 -19.16
CA ASN A 325 -11.54 1.46 -19.06
C ASN A 325 -11.83 0.41 -17.96
N TRP A 326 -11.45 0.74 -16.72
CA TRP A 326 -11.53 -0.19 -15.59
C TRP A 326 -12.96 -0.63 -15.27
N LEU A 327 -13.95 0.23 -15.54
CA LEU A 327 -15.37 -0.12 -15.44
C LEU A 327 -15.76 -1.14 -16.51
N GLY A 328 -15.37 -0.93 -17.78
CA GLY A 328 -15.60 -1.93 -18.83
C GLY A 328 -14.89 -3.25 -18.57
N TRP A 329 -13.68 -3.23 -17.98
CA TRP A 329 -13.03 -4.47 -17.53
C TRP A 329 -13.84 -5.18 -16.45
N SER A 330 -14.42 -4.42 -15.52
CA SER A 330 -15.27 -4.99 -14.48
C SER A 330 -16.53 -5.64 -15.06
N ASP A 331 -17.12 -5.05 -16.10
CA ASP A 331 -18.30 -5.61 -16.78
C ASP A 331 -17.96 -6.90 -17.54
N ASN A 332 -16.81 -6.92 -18.24
CA ASN A 332 -16.33 -8.12 -18.93
C ASN A 332 -16.10 -9.28 -17.95
N ILE A 333 -15.56 -9.00 -16.76
CA ILE A 333 -15.32 -10.01 -15.72
C ILE A 333 -16.64 -10.42 -15.07
N LEU A 334 -17.57 -9.50 -14.85
CA LEU A 334 -18.91 -9.82 -14.34
C LEU A 334 -19.60 -10.83 -15.26
N GLN A 335 -19.65 -10.54 -16.56
CA GLN A 335 -20.23 -11.45 -17.56
C GLN A 335 -19.54 -12.82 -17.56
N PHE A 336 -18.21 -12.82 -17.44
CA PHE A 336 -17.44 -14.06 -17.36
C PHE A 336 -17.79 -14.88 -16.10
N VAL A 337 -17.89 -14.24 -14.93
CA VAL A 337 -18.21 -14.91 -13.66
C VAL A 337 -19.69 -15.34 -13.58
N GLU A 338 -20.59 -14.64 -14.27
CA GLU A 338 -22.01 -15.00 -14.33
C GLU A 338 -22.29 -16.24 -15.20
N ASP A 339 -21.50 -16.47 -16.25
CA ASP A 339 -21.60 -17.67 -17.08
C ASP A 339 -20.94 -18.89 -16.39
N THR A 340 -21.61 -19.37 -15.35
CA THR A 340 -21.15 -20.54 -14.57
C THR A 340 -21.18 -21.86 -15.35
N THR A 341 -21.84 -21.90 -16.51
CA THR A 341 -21.92 -23.10 -17.35
C THR A 341 -20.67 -23.30 -18.18
N ASN A 342 -20.08 -22.20 -18.67
CA ASN A 342 -18.93 -22.27 -19.58
C ASN A 342 -17.62 -21.77 -18.96
N ASN A 343 -17.67 -20.92 -17.93
CA ASN A 343 -16.49 -20.20 -17.43
C ASN A 343 -16.06 -20.60 -16.01
N ALA A 344 -16.74 -21.55 -15.38
CA ALA A 344 -16.53 -21.88 -13.97
C ALA A 344 -16.35 -23.37 -13.70
N THR A 345 -15.50 -23.69 -12.73
CA THR A 345 -15.43 -25.04 -12.13
C THR A 345 -15.79 -24.96 -10.64
N TYR A 346 -16.82 -25.71 -10.26
CA TYR A 346 -17.25 -25.81 -8.87
C TYR A 346 -16.58 -27.01 -8.18
N HIS A 347 -15.98 -26.77 -7.01
CA HIS A 347 -15.43 -27.83 -6.18
C HIS A 347 -16.23 -27.99 -4.88
N GLN A 348 -16.45 -29.23 -4.44
CA GLN A 348 -17.07 -29.55 -3.15
C GLN A 348 -16.05 -29.55 -2.01
N TRP A 349 -15.27 -28.47 -1.90
CA TRP A 349 -14.28 -28.35 -0.84
C TRP A 349 -14.89 -28.00 0.51
N ASN A 350 -14.09 -28.16 1.57
CA ASN A 350 -14.36 -27.59 2.88
C ASN A 350 -13.04 -27.10 3.50
N LYS A 351 -13.16 -26.26 4.54
CA LYS A 351 -11.99 -25.63 5.18
C LYS A 351 -11.05 -26.61 5.89
N GLN A 352 -11.50 -27.84 6.14
CA GLN A 352 -10.72 -28.89 6.80
C GLN A 352 -9.99 -29.82 5.82
N LEU A 353 -10.25 -29.71 4.52
CA LEU A 353 -9.60 -30.56 3.53
C LEU A 353 -8.09 -30.31 3.50
N PRO A 354 -7.26 -31.37 3.50
CA PRO A 354 -5.83 -31.24 3.38
C PRO A 354 -5.40 -30.59 2.05
N LEU A 355 -4.36 -29.76 2.10
CA LEU A 355 -3.84 -29.04 0.93
C LEU A 355 -3.47 -29.94 -0.25
N PHE A 356 -2.95 -31.15 0.00
CA PHE A 356 -2.54 -32.06 -1.08
C PHE A 356 -3.72 -32.54 -1.93
N PHE A 357 -4.90 -32.70 -1.33
CA PHE A 357 -6.11 -33.11 -2.04
C PHE A 357 -6.61 -31.97 -2.92
N ILE A 358 -6.70 -30.77 -2.35
CA ILE A 358 -7.16 -29.57 -3.04
C ILE A 358 -6.24 -29.22 -4.22
N ARG A 359 -4.91 -29.32 -4.04
CA ARG A 359 -3.95 -29.07 -5.12
C ARG A 359 -4.09 -30.04 -6.28
N GLN A 360 -4.33 -31.31 -6.00
CA GLN A 360 -4.53 -32.30 -7.06
C GLN A 360 -5.75 -31.95 -7.93
N GLU A 361 -6.85 -31.51 -7.31
CA GLU A 361 -8.04 -31.07 -8.05
C GLU A 361 -7.81 -29.76 -8.81
N GLU A 362 -7.09 -28.81 -8.22
CA GLU A 362 -6.74 -27.54 -8.90
C GLU A 362 -5.79 -27.73 -10.10
N GLU A 363 -4.87 -28.68 -10.02
CA GLU A 363 -3.96 -29.02 -11.11
C GLU A 363 -4.70 -29.62 -12.31
N GLN A 364 -5.85 -30.26 -12.06
CA GLN A 364 -6.74 -30.81 -13.10
C GLN A 364 -7.73 -29.78 -13.65
N ALA A 365 -7.96 -28.68 -12.92
CA ALA A 365 -8.86 -27.63 -13.36
C ALA A 365 -8.28 -26.88 -14.56
N ASP A 366 -9.16 -26.54 -15.51
CA ASP A 366 -8.80 -25.74 -16.66
C ASP A 366 -8.41 -24.32 -16.22
N LYS A 367 -7.18 -23.92 -16.52
CA LYS A 367 -6.62 -22.60 -16.17
C LYS A 367 -7.30 -21.44 -16.89
N SER A 368 -8.21 -21.70 -17.83
CA SER A 368 -9.04 -20.70 -18.50
C SER A 368 -10.39 -20.47 -17.81
N LEU A 369 -10.76 -21.29 -16.83
CA LEU A 369 -12.00 -21.20 -16.05
C LEU A 369 -11.69 -20.68 -14.64
N TYR A 370 -12.64 -20.01 -13.99
CA TYR A 370 -12.46 -19.61 -12.59
C TYR A 370 -12.95 -20.71 -11.64
N LEU A 371 -12.38 -20.75 -10.43
CA LEU A 371 -12.77 -21.67 -9.37
C LEU A 371 -13.64 -20.99 -8.31
N TYR A 372 -14.60 -21.74 -7.79
CA TYR A 372 -15.32 -21.41 -6.55
C TYR A 372 -15.77 -22.71 -5.87
N TRP A 373 -15.93 -22.69 -4.55
CA TRP A 373 -16.22 -23.92 -3.79
C TRP A 373 -17.38 -23.79 -2.79
N ASN A 374 -17.77 -22.57 -2.42
CA ASN A 374 -18.84 -22.35 -1.46
C ASN A 374 -20.17 -21.98 -2.15
N LYS A 375 -21.15 -22.89 -2.09
CA LYS A 375 -22.48 -22.70 -2.71
C LYS A 375 -23.52 -22.03 -1.78
N SER A 376 -23.23 -21.89 -0.49
CA SER A 376 -24.23 -21.67 0.55
C SER A 376 -24.96 -20.31 0.55
N LYS A 377 -24.64 -19.40 -0.39
CA LYS A 377 -25.34 -18.11 -0.56
C LYS A 377 -25.78 -17.79 -1.99
N ILE A 378 -25.72 -18.74 -2.93
CA ILE A 378 -26.29 -18.51 -4.26
C ILE A 378 -27.81 -18.55 -4.11
N LYS A 379 -28.43 -17.40 -3.84
CA LYS A 379 -29.86 -17.23 -4.09
C LYS A 379 -30.08 -17.66 -5.53
N GLN A 380 -30.88 -18.70 -5.70
CA GLN A 380 -31.48 -19.05 -6.98
C GLN A 380 -32.15 -17.76 -7.48
N GLN A 381 -31.58 -17.12 -8.50
CA GLN A 381 -32.37 -16.20 -9.30
C GLN A 381 -33.47 -17.04 -9.98
N PRO A 382 -34.72 -16.53 -10.00
CA PRO A 382 -35.90 -17.29 -10.37
C PRO A 382 -35.84 -17.89 -11.78
#